data_AF-G8M343-F1
#
_entry.id   AF-G8M343-F1
#
_cell.length_a   1.000
_cell.length_b   1.000
_cell.length_c   1.000
_cell.angle_alpha   90.00
_cell.angle_beta   90.00
_cell.angle_gamma   90.00
#
_symmetry.space_group_name_H-M   'P 1'
#
loop_
_entity.id
_entity.type
_entity.pdbx_description
1 polymer ?
#
loop_
_entity_poly.entity_id
_entity_poly.type
_entity_poly.pdbx_seq_one_letter_code
_entity_poly.pdbx_strand_id
1 'polypeptide(L)'
;MKKFLSTALTASLVFTLSTSIFAEEAETPAPAPAPVTPGVANPTLLKAIKPNFLQSLIEKQAEEKIRAEYDEKIAALEESLKAIRDEIKAIREVKPVDEEAVAELKAKEKALNDEVKAIRDEMHEKIRISKEVLKFGEEAVEKIEALKAELKAEEEKVKEAKEEIKAQIDELLAAEIVDEEKVEELRAAEKALDEELKVKRDAINKEIEGIRLVAEFGQEAADKISALKAELESEESKAKEIRDEIKAQIDELLAAETIDEEKIAELKAAQKALDEELKVKRDAINKEIETIKLVAKYGKEAADEILAIKAEFAEEESAIRAQKEEIKAQIDELLAAETVDTEKVEELRAAERALEEELKEKRDAANGKIERIKLVAQYGEDVIAQVEKVQASFEEKLLSLNESKVEIQAKLKELRAVKPVDKEAEAALVAEEKEINDQIHSINKDFENAVLLILSSAVAV
;
A
#
# COMPACT_ATOMS: atom_id res chain seq x y z
N MET A 1 38.85 -33.26 -39.71
CA MET A 1 38.84 -34.71 -39.38
C MET A 1 38.85 -34.78 -37.85
N LYS A 2 37.91 -35.37 -37.10
CA LYS A 2 36.98 -36.48 -37.28
C LYS A 2 35.56 -36.09 -36.81
N LYS A 3 34.57 -36.85 -37.29
CA LYS A 3 33.12 -36.70 -37.16
C LYS A 3 32.53 -37.52 -36.00
N PHE A 4 31.22 -37.26 -35.78
CA PHE A 4 30.15 -38.10 -35.19
C PHE A 4 29.80 -37.76 -33.73
N LEU A 5 28.54 -37.75 -33.28
CA LEU A 5 27.27 -38.22 -33.84
C LEU A 5 26.10 -37.45 -33.16
N SER A 6 25.02 -37.25 -33.91
CA SER A 6 23.71 -36.73 -33.50
C SER A 6 22.94 -37.74 -32.62
N THR A 7 22.13 -37.23 -31.68
CA THR A 7 20.92 -37.92 -31.20
C THR A 7 19.85 -36.88 -30.86
N ALA A 8 18.86 -36.79 -31.75
CA ALA A 8 17.57 -36.15 -31.51
C ALA A 8 16.68 -37.12 -30.72
N LEU A 9 16.11 -36.66 -29.60
CA LEU A 9 15.09 -37.39 -28.86
C LEU A 9 13.73 -36.75 -29.16
N THR A 10 13.02 -37.33 -30.12
CA THR A 10 11.59 -37.09 -30.37
C THR A 10 10.77 -37.81 -29.31
N ALA A 11 10.11 -37.06 -28.43
CA ALA A 11 9.07 -37.58 -27.54
C ALA A 11 7.70 -37.22 -28.14
N SER A 12 7.04 -38.22 -28.71
CA SER A 12 5.66 -38.17 -29.15
C SER A 12 4.71 -38.23 -27.94
N LEU A 13 3.96 -37.16 -27.68
CA LEU A 13 2.84 -37.20 -26.73
C LEU A 13 1.55 -37.36 -27.53
N VAL A 14 0.98 -38.57 -27.49
CA VAL A 14 -0.28 -38.93 -28.15
C VAL A 14 -1.43 -38.55 -27.21
N PHE A 15 -2.31 -37.66 -27.67
CA PHE A 15 -3.54 -37.28 -26.97
C PHE A 15 -4.64 -38.29 -27.34
N THR A 16 -5.06 -39.13 -26.40
CA THR A 16 -6.22 -40.01 -26.56
C THR A 16 -7.46 -39.34 -26.00
N LEU A 17 -8.32 -38.82 -26.89
CA LEU A 17 -9.72 -38.51 -26.59
C LEU A 17 -10.55 -39.79 -26.76
N SER A 18 -10.97 -40.41 -25.65
CA SER A 18 -11.98 -41.47 -25.68
C SER A 18 -13.35 -40.87 -25.44
N THR A 19 -14.14 -40.79 -26.51
CA THR A 19 -15.59 -40.63 -26.48
C THR A 19 -16.22 -41.95 -26.03
N SER A 20 -17.13 -41.89 -25.04
CA SER A 20 -18.03 -43.00 -24.70
C SER A 20 -19.45 -42.46 -24.66
N ILE A 21 -20.17 -42.74 -25.73
CA ILE A 21 -21.61 -42.55 -25.89
C ILE A 21 -22.29 -43.75 -25.21
N PHE A 22 -23.16 -43.50 -24.23
CA PHE A 22 -24.22 -44.43 -23.86
C PHE A 22 -25.54 -43.66 -23.91
N ALA A 23 -26.46 -44.17 -24.72
CA ALA A 23 -27.81 -43.67 -24.86
C ALA A 23 -28.74 -44.44 -23.91
N GLU A 24 -29.56 -43.71 -23.14
CA GLU A 24 -30.81 -44.21 -22.57
C GLU A 24 -31.83 -43.06 -22.51
N GLU A 25 -33.10 -43.44 -22.50
CA GLU A 25 -34.25 -42.81 -23.15
C GLU A 25 -34.92 -41.67 -22.33
N ALA A 26 -35.73 -40.88 -23.05
CA ALA A 26 -36.33 -39.60 -22.71
C ALA A 26 -37.05 -39.44 -21.34
N GLU A 27 -36.65 -38.40 -20.59
CA GLU A 27 -37.56 -37.50 -19.87
C GLU A 27 -37.04 -36.05 -20.01
N THR A 28 -37.90 -35.11 -20.37
CA THR A 28 -37.59 -33.68 -20.50
C THR A 28 -37.06 -33.11 -19.17
N PRO A 29 -35.81 -32.59 -19.08
CA PRO A 29 -35.37 -31.93 -17.87
C PRO A 29 -35.89 -30.49 -17.86
N ALA A 30 -36.53 -30.13 -16.75
CA ALA A 30 -36.84 -28.76 -16.38
C ALA A 30 -35.58 -27.87 -16.47
N PRO A 31 -35.71 -26.56 -16.75
CA PRO A 31 -34.56 -25.66 -16.84
C PRO A 31 -33.75 -25.75 -15.54
N ALA A 32 -32.45 -26.00 -15.70
CA ALA A 32 -31.49 -26.09 -14.61
C ALA A 32 -31.61 -24.88 -13.69
N PRO A 33 -31.62 -25.05 -12.36
CA PRO A 33 -31.50 -23.92 -11.45
C PRO A 33 -30.18 -23.20 -11.74
N ALA A 34 -30.26 -21.88 -11.89
CA ALA A 34 -29.09 -21.03 -12.07
C ALA A 34 -28.05 -21.33 -10.98
N PRO A 35 -26.74 -21.31 -11.30
CA PRO A 35 -25.71 -21.48 -10.30
C PRO A 35 -25.84 -20.34 -9.30
N VAL A 36 -26.25 -20.69 -8.09
CA VAL A 36 -26.09 -19.83 -6.91
C VAL A 36 -24.59 -19.68 -6.75
N THR A 37 -24.05 -18.54 -7.17
CA THR A 37 -22.72 -18.11 -6.73
C THR A 37 -22.76 -18.16 -5.20
N PRO A 38 -21.96 -19.00 -4.53
CA PRO A 38 -21.81 -18.88 -3.09
C PRO A 38 -21.30 -17.46 -2.86
N GLY A 39 -22.11 -16.66 -2.15
CA GLY A 39 -21.66 -15.34 -1.71
C GLY A 39 -20.35 -15.57 -1.00
N VAL A 40 -19.27 -15.00 -1.54
CA VAL A 40 -17.94 -15.11 -0.94
C VAL A 40 -18.04 -14.44 0.42
N ALA A 41 -18.28 -15.25 1.45
CA ALA A 41 -17.92 -14.89 2.80
C ALA A 41 -16.44 -14.53 2.70
N ASN A 42 -16.10 -13.29 3.02
CA ASN A 42 -14.72 -12.88 3.25
C ASN A 42 -14.48 -12.97 4.76
N PRO A 43 -14.23 -14.16 5.33
CA PRO A 43 -13.62 -14.23 6.64
C PRO A 43 -12.18 -13.78 6.47
N THR A 44 -11.86 -12.66 7.11
CA THR A 44 -10.50 -12.11 7.19
C THR A 44 -9.49 -13.12 7.77
N LEU A 45 -9.94 -14.17 8.46
CA LEU A 45 -9.08 -15.21 9.01
C LEU A 45 -8.82 -16.43 8.08
N LEU A 46 -9.60 -16.70 7.03
CA LEU A 46 -9.34 -17.88 6.15
C LEU A 46 -8.13 -17.70 5.21
N LYS A 47 -7.38 -16.61 5.35
CA LYS A 47 -6.19 -16.34 4.55
C LYS A 47 -4.97 -16.51 5.43
N ALA A 48 -3.87 -16.93 4.82
CA ALA A 48 -2.57 -17.00 5.48
C ALA A 48 -2.27 -15.69 6.22
N ILE A 49 -1.76 -15.81 7.45
CA ILE A 49 -1.37 -14.64 8.23
C ILE A 49 -0.29 -13.91 7.47
N LYS A 50 -0.45 -12.59 7.39
CA LYS A 50 0.47 -11.71 6.67
C LYS A 50 1.42 -11.02 7.64
N PRO A 51 2.67 -10.72 7.24
CA PRO A 51 3.59 -9.93 8.05
C PRO A 51 2.99 -8.62 8.60
N ASN A 52 2.23 -7.91 7.76
CA ASN A 52 1.61 -6.65 8.13
C ASN A 52 0.51 -6.81 9.20
N PHE A 53 -0.13 -7.98 9.29
CA PHE A 53 -1.15 -8.23 10.30
C PHE A 53 -0.53 -8.26 11.70
N LEU A 54 0.53 -9.05 11.91
CA LEU A 54 1.22 -9.14 13.21
C LEU A 54 1.80 -7.78 13.63
N GLN A 55 2.42 -7.06 12.69
CA GLN A 55 2.91 -5.70 12.94
C GLN A 55 1.78 -4.76 13.36
N SER A 56 0.64 -4.81 12.67
CA SER A 56 -0.52 -3.95 13.00
C SER A 56 -1.10 -4.22 14.38
N LEU A 57 -1.02 -5.46 14.87
CA LEU A 57 -1.45 -5.80 16.23
C LEU A 57 -0.53 -5.15 17.26
N ILE A 58 0.79 -5.22 17.06
CA ILE A 58 1.78 -4.58 17.93
C ILE A 58 1.58 -3.05 17.95
N GLU A 59 1.39 -2.44 16.78
CA GLU A 59 1.10 -1.01 16.65
C GLU A 59 -0.19 -0.62 17.38
N LYS A 60 -1.28 -1.38 17.17
CA LYS A 60 -2.56 -1.16 17.84
C LYS A 60 -2.42 -1.26 19.36
N GLN A 61 -1.67 -2.24 19.87
CA GLN A 61 -1.42 -2.37 21.30
C GLN A 61 -0.65 -1.18 21.87
N ALA A 62 0.34 -0.66 21.14
CA ALA A 62 1.08 0.54 21.56
C ALA A 62 0.18 1.79 21.53
N GLU A 63 -0.64 1.95 20.49
CA GLU A 63 -1.64 3.03 20.40
C GLU A 63 -2.64 3.01 21.56
N GLU A 64 -3.18 1.84 21.90
CA GLU A 64 -4.15 1.68 22.98
C GLU A 64 -3.56 2.03 24.34
N LYS A 65 -2.28 1.68 24.59
CA LYS A 65 -1.57 2.08 25.81
C LYS A 65 -1.45 3.61 25.91
N ILE A 66 -1.04 4.27 24.82
CA ILE A 66 -0.91 5.74 24.79
C ILE A 66 -2.29 6.39 24.95
N ARG A 67 -3.33 5.90 24.27
CA ARG A 67 -4.68 6.43 24.42
C ARG A 67 -5.16 6.33 25.86
N ALA A 68 -4.97 5.17 26.50
CA ALA A 68 -5.36 4.98 27.90
C ALA A 68 -4.71 5.99 28.85
N GLU A 69 -3.42 6.34 28.64
CA GLU A 69 -2.72 7.35 29.45
C GLU A 69 -3.27 8.78 29.31
N TYR A 70 -3.89 9.09 28.16
CA TYR A 70 -4.39 10.43 27.83
C TYR A 70 -5.90 10.56 28.02
N ASP A 71 -6.66 9.49 27.77
CA ASP A 71 -8.12 9.48 27.84
C ASP A 71 -8.61 9.81 29.25
N GLU A 72 -7.90 9.40 30.31
CA GLU A 72 -8.23 9.80 31.69
C GLU A 72 -8.15 11.32 31.90
N LYS A 73 -7.10 11.95 31.37
CA LYS A 73 -6.92 13.41 31.46
C LYS A 73 -7.95 14.16 30.63
N ILE A 74 -8.22 13.67 29.42
CA ILE A 74 -9.24 14.25 28.53
C ILE A 74 -10.62 14.15 29.17
N ALA A 75 -10.99 12.99 29.73
CA ALA A 75 -12.27 12.78 30.38
C ALA A 75 -12.49 13.74 31.57
N ALA A 76 -11.46 13.97 32.40
CA ALA A 76 -11.53 14.92 33.51
C ALA A 76 -11.77 16.38 33.05
N LEU A 77 -11.13 16.78 31.94
CA LEU A 77 -11.34 18.11 31.36
C LEU A 77 -12.71 18.24 30.68
N GLU A 78 -13.19 17.19 30.02
CA GLU A 78 -14.53 17.15 29.42
C GLU A 78 -15.65 17.22 30.46
N GLU A 79 -15.45 16.59 31.63
CA GLU A 79 -16.35 16.73 32.77
C GLU A 79 -16.37 18.18 33.29
N SER A 80 -15.20 18.82 33.38
CA SER A 80 -15.08 20.24 33.77
C SER A 80 -15.77 21.17 32.75
N LEU A 81 -15.63 20.89 31.46
CA LEU A 81 -16.33 21.61 30.39
C LEU A 81 -17.85 21.46 30.51
N LYS A 82 -18.33 20.25 30.85
CA LYS A 82 -19.75 20.00 31.06
C LYS A 82 -20.29 20.81 32.24
N ALA A 83 -19.56 20.83 33.36
CA ALA A 83 -19.93 21.64 34.53
C ALA A 83 -20.05 23.13 34.19
N ILE A 84 -19.07 23.70 33.49
CA ILE A 84 -19.12 25.11 33.05
C ILE A 84 -20.30 25.38 32.12
N ARG A 85 -20.59 24.48 31.18
CA ARG A 85 -21.75 24.63 30.28
C ARG A 85 -23.06 24.63 31.03
N ASP A 86 -23.17 23.81 32.07
CA ASP A 86 -24.37 23.75 32.89
C ASP A 86 -24.49 24.99 33.80
N GLU A 87 -23.38 25.52 34.31
CA GLU A 87 -23.35 26.82 35.02
C GLU A 87 -23.78 27.99 34.11
N ILE A 88 -23.27 28.04 32.87
CA ILE A 88 -23.68 29.06 31.87
C ILE A 88 -25.19 28.97 31.60
N LYS A 89 -25.74 27.75 31.47
CA LYS A 89 -27.20 27.57 31.29
C LYS A 89 -27.96 28.09 32.50
N ALA A 90 -27.53 27.72 33.71
CA ALA A 90 -28.19 28.14 34.94
C ALA A 90 -28.22 29.68 35.09
N ILE A 91 -27.11 30.37 34.79
CA ILE A 91 -27.06 31.84 34.84
C ILE A 91 -27.99 32.46 33.81
N ARG A 92 -28.10 31.88 32.60
CA ARG A 92 -29.01 32.37 31.55
C ARG A 92 -30.49 32.16 31.87
N GLU A 93 -30.82 31.20 32.74
CA GLU A 93 -32.20 30.96 33.18
C GLU A 93 -32.67 31.99 34.21
N VAL A 94 -31.75 32.62 34.95
CA VAL A 94 -32.05 33.67 35.93
C VAL A 94 -32.22 35.03 35.22
N LYS A 95 -33.27 35.78 35.57
CA LYS A 95 -33.52 37.14 35.05
C LYS A 95 -33.43 38.19 36.17
N PRO A 96 -32.64 39.27 36.00
CA PRO A 96 -31.79 39.59 34.84
C PRO A 96 -30.57 38.65 34.74
N VAL A 97 -30.12 38.39 33.51
CA VAL A 97 -28.93 37.57 33.25
C VAL A 97 -27.68 38.37 33.61
N ASP A 98 -26.76 37.74 34.32
CA ASP A 98 -25.43 38.28 34.58
C ASP A 98 -24.52 38.01 33.37
N GLU A 99 -24.48 38.95 32.43
CA GLU A 99 -23.67 38.84 31.21
C GLU A 99 -22.15 38.86 31.49
N GLU A 100 -21.71 39.45 32.60
CA GLU A 100 -20.30 39.48 33.00
C GLU A 100 -19.86 38.09 33.46
N ALA A 101 -20.65 37.45 34.33
CA ALA A 101 -20.42 36.07 34.74
C ALA A 101 -20.47 35.08 33.55
N VAL A 102 -21.39 35.28 32.59
CA VAL A 102 -21.43 34.47 31.35
C VAL A 102 -20.19 34.68 30.50
N ALA A 103 -19.67 35.91 30.39
CA ALA A 103 -18.46 36.19 29.62
C ALA A 103 -17.22 35.54 30.25
N GLU A 104 -17.07 35.60 31.58
CA GLU A 104 -15.98 34.92 32.29
C GLU A 104 -16.02 33.40 32.12
N LEU A 105 -17.20 32.78 32.26
CA LEU A 105 -17.37 31.34 32.06
C LEU A 105 -17.12 30.92 30.61
N LYS A 106 -17.50 31.73 29.62
CA LYS A 106 -17.15 31.48 28.20
C LYS A 106 -15.64 31.56 27.95
N ALA A 107 -14.93 32.47 28.61
CA ALA A 107 -13.49 32.54 28.51
C ALA A 107 -12.83 31.27 29.11
N LYS A 108 -13.32 30.81 30.26
CA LYS A 108 -12.88 29.53 30.87
C LYS A 108 -13.23 28.32 29.99
N GLU A 109 -14.43 28.27 29.42
CA GLU A 109 -14.83 27.23 28.46
C GLU A 109 -13.90 27.20 27.24
N LYS A 110 -13.54 28.37 26.69
CA LYS A 110 -12.60 28.46 25.57
C LYS A 110 -11.22 27.95 25.97
N ALA A 111 -10.68 28.41 27.09
CA ALA A 111 -9.36 27.99 27.57
C ALA A 111 -9.29 26.47 27.80
N LEU A 112 -10.33 25.88 28.41
CA LEU A 112 -10.40 24.42 28.61
C LEU A 112 -10.57 23.66 27.28
N ASN A 113 -11.33 24.18 26.31
CA ASN A 113 -11.39 23.56 24.98
C ASN A 113 -10.02 23.60 24.27
N ASP A 114 -9.30 24.72 24.38
CA ASP A 114 -7.95 24.86 23.84
C ASP A 114 -6.97 23.88 24.52
N GLU A 115 -7.12 23.66 25.85
CA GLU A 115 -6.35 22.67 26.61
C GLU A 115 -6.67 21.22 26.21
N VAL A 116 -7.95 20.86 26.11
CA VAL A 116 -8.38 19.54 25.60
C VAL A 116 -7.82 19.29 24.21
N LYS A 117 -7.84 20.30 23.34
CA LYS A 117 -7.26 20.22 22.01
C LYS A 117 -5.75 20.01 22.07
N ALA A 118 -5.03 20.77 22.89
CA ALA A 118 -3.58 20.62 23.05
C ALA A 118 -3.18 19.22 23.54
N ILE A 119 -3.89 18.67 24.52
CA ILE A 119 -3.64 17.31 25.04
C ILE A 119 -3.95 16.25 23.98
N ARG A 120 -5.01 16.44 23.18
CA ARG A 120 -5.32 15.53 22.07
C ARG A 120 -4.25 15.59 20.98
N ASP A 121 -3.76 16.78 20.64
CA ASP A 121 -2.69 16.97 19.68
C ASP A 121 -1.39 16.30 20.18
N GLU A 122 -1.07 16.44 21.47
CA GLU A 122 0.07 15.75 22.12
C GLU A 122 -0.08 14.22 22.06
N MET A 123 -1.28 13.69 22.36
CA MET A 123 -1.57 12.25 22.26
C MET A 123 -1.34 11.75 20.82
N HIS A 124 -1.86 12.46 19.83
CA HIS A 124 -1.68 12.10 18.41
C HIS A 124 -0.21 12.14 18.00
N GLU A 125 0.55 13.11 18.50
CA GLU A 125 1.97 13.21 18.22
C GLU A 125 2.76 12.05 18.86
N LYS A 126 2.45 11.69 20.12
CA LYS A 126 3.06 10.50 20.75
C LYS A 126 2.71 9.21 20.03
N ILE A 127 1.48 9.06 19.55
CA ILE A 127 1.08 7.91 18.73
C ILE A 127 1.90 7.87 17.43
N ARG A 128 2.07 9.02 16.75
CA ARG A 128 2.90 9.12 15.54
C ARG A 128 4.34 8.69 15.80
N ILE A 129 4.95 9.24 16.86
CA ILE A 129 6.32 8.91 17.26
C ILE A 129 6.43 7.43 17.61
N SER A 130 5.51 6.88 18.40
CA SER A 130 5.52 5.46 18.78
C SER A 130 5.47 4.52 17.56
N LYS A 131 4.73 4.88 16.50
CA LYS A 131 4.74 4.11 15.25
C LYS A 131 6.08 4.19 14.52
N GLU A 132 6.68 5.37 14.44
CA GLU A 132 8.01 5.50 13.84
C GLU A 132 9.05 4.73 14.67
N VAL A 133 8.95 4.73 16.00
CA VAL A 133 9.85 4.01 16.91
C VAL A 133 9.71 2.49 16.74
N LEU A 134 8.49 1.97 16.62
CA LEU A 134 8.27 0.55 16.34
C LEU A 134 8.86 0.12 14.99
N LYS A 135 8.97 1.05 14.03
CA LYS A 135 9.46 0.77 12.69
C LYS A 135 10.97 0.94 12.54
N PHE A 136 11.54 1.96 13.18
CA PHE A 136 12.94 2.39 12.97
C PHE A 136 13.79 2.37 14.25
N GLY A 137 13.19 2.14 15.42
CA GLY A 137 13.87 2.22 16.71
C GLY A 137 13.98 3.65 17.26
N GLU A 138 14.17 3.76 18.57
CA GLU A 138 14.19 5.04 19.30
C GLU A 138 15.31 5.97 18.79
N GLU A 139 16.54 5.47 18.70
CA GLU A 139 17.70 6.27 18.30
C GLU A 139 17.55 6.89 16.90
N ALA A 140 16.98 6.14 15.96
CA ALA A 140 16.76 6.64 14.61
C ALA A 140 15.68 7.74 14.58
N VAL A 141 14.59 7.54 15.32
CA VAL A 141 13.51 8.53 15.41
C VAL A 141 13.98 9.80 16.08
N GLU A 142 14.75 9.72 17.16
CA GLU A 142 15.33 10.90 17.81
C GLU A 142 16.18 11.74 16.85
N LYS A 143 17.05 11.10 16.05
CA LYS A 143 17.84 11.79 15.02
C LYS A 143 16.96 12.42 13.93
N ILE A 144 15.93 11.71 13.48
CA ILE A 144 14.98 12.22 12.47
C ILE A 144 14.22 13.44 12.99
N GLU A 145 13.73 13.40 14.22
CA GLU A 145 13.01 14.52 14.84
C GLU A 145 13.92 15.73 15.07
N ALA A 146 15.18 15.52 15.43
CA ALA A 146 16.17 16.60 15.51
C ALA A 146 16.38 17.29 14.15
N LEU A 147 16.53 16.52 13.06
CA LEU A 147 16.68 17.06 11.70
C LEU A 147 15.42 17.80 11.22
N LYS A 148 14.22 17.27 11.51
CA LYS A 148 12.95 17.96 11.19
C LYS A 148 12.83 19.28 11.96
N ALA A 149 13.23 19.31 13.22
CA ALA A 149 13.22 20.52 14.04
C ALA A 149 14.21 21.56 13.51
N GLU A 150 15.42 21.13 13.09
CA GLU A 150 16.40 22.00 12.44
C GLU A 150 15.86 22.62 11.14
N LEU A 151 15.27 21.80 10.27
CA LEU A 151 14.66 22.27 9.02
C LEU A 151 13.54 23.28 9.31
N LYS A 152 12.66 23.00 10.27
CA LYS A 152 11.57 23.90 10.64
C LYS A 152 12.07 25.24 11.17
N ALA A 153 13.12 25.24 11.98
CA ALA A 153 13.74 26.47 12.48
C ALA A 153 14.32 27.30 11.34
N GLU A 154 14.92 26.65 10.33
CA GLU A 154 15.45 27.35 9.16
C GLU A 154 14.34 27.87 8.23
N GLU A 155 13.25 27.11 8.06
CA GLU A 155 12.07 27.54 7.29
C GLU A 155 11.43 28.81 7.88
N GLU A 156 11.31 28.90 9.20
CA GLU A 156 10.81 30.11 9.87
C GLU A 156 11.76 31.31 9.67
N LYS A 157 13.09 31.13 9.80
CA LYS A 157 14.05 32.22 9.51
C LYS A 157 13.95 32.73 8.08
N VAL A 158 13.85 31.81 7.10
CA VAL A 158 13.71 32.17 5.69
C VAL A 158 12.39 32.89 5.45
N LYS A 159 11.31 32.46 6.12
CA LYS A 159 10.02 33.13 6.03
C LYS A 159 10.07 34.56 6.58
N GLU A 160 10.66 34.76 7.75
CA GLU A 160 10.86 36.10 8.33
C GLU A 160 11.69 37.00 7.39
N ALA A 161 12.80 36.49 6.86
CA ALA A 161 13.63 37.24 5.90
C ALA A 161 12.88 37.63 4.62
N LYS A 162 12.00 36.74 4.12
CA LYS A 162 11.16 37.06 2.95
C LYS A 162 10.08 38.09 3.26
N GLU A 163 9.49 38.05 4.44
CA GLU A 163 8.52 39.08 4.86
C GLU A 163 9.19 40.45 4.93
N GLU A 164 10.43 40.52 5.42
CA GLU A 164 11.23 41.75 5.39
C GLU A 164 11.55 42.23 3.96
N ILE A 165 12.01 41.33 3.07
CA ILE A 165 12.26 41.66 1.67
C ILE A 165 10.99 42.17 0.98
N LYS A 166 9.83 41.54 1.23
CA LYS A 166 8.55 41.99 0.67
C LYS A 166 8.16 43.37 1.15
N ALA A 167 8.32 43.64 2.45
CA ALA A 167 8.07 44.98 2.99
C ALA A 167 8.97 46.05 2.34
N GLN A 168 10.26 45.73 2.13
CA GLN A 168 11.19 46.63 1.43
C GLN A 168 10.80 46.85 -0.03
N ILE A 169 10.38 45.81 -0.74
CA ILE A 169 9.87 45.93 -2.13
C ILE A 169 8.63 46.81 -2.16
N ASP A 170 7.67 46.60 -1.24
CA ASP A 170 6.44 47.39 -1.18
C ASP A 170 6.72 48.87 -0.88
N GLU A 171 7.70 49.17 -0.01
CA GLU A 171 8.16 50.54 0.27
C GLU A 171 8.77 51.20 -0.98
N LEU A 172 9.63 50.48 -1.71
CA LEU A 172 10.26 50.98 -2.93
C LEU A 172 9.25 51.22 -4.07
N LEU A 173 8.24 50.35 -4.19
CA LEU A 173 7.17 50.50 -5.18
C LEU A 173 6.19 51.63 -4.84
N ALA A 174 6.06 51.98 -3.56
CA ALA A 174 5.23 53.09 -3.10
C ALA A 174 5.90 54.47 -3.22
N ALA A 175 7.20 54.52 -3.51
CA ALA A 175 7.95 55.76 -3.70
C ALA A 175 7.53 56.51 -4.97
N GLU A 176 7.67 57.84 -4.97
CA GLU A 176 7.35 58.70 -6.13
C GLU A 176 8.21 58.37 -7.36
N ILE A 177 9.45 57.93 -7.13
CA ILE A 177 10.36 57.40 -8.15
C ILE A 177 10.76 56.00 -7.68
N VAL A 178 10.35 54.98 -8.44
CA VAL A 178 10.67 53.58 -8.15
C VAL A 178 12.12 53.29 -8.54
N ASP A 179 12.88 52.73 -7.60
CA ASP A 179 14.21 52.16 -7.88
C ASP A 179 14.04 50.73 -8.41
N GLU A 180 13.84 50.60 -9.72
CA GLU A 180 13.61 49.31 -10.39
C GLU A 180 14.80 48.35 -10.21
N GLU A 181 16.04 48.88 -10.18
CA GLU A 181 17.26 48.08 -9.99
C GLU A 181 17.29 47.45 -8.58
N LYS A 182 16.96 48.24 -7.55
CA LYS A 182 16.88 47.72 -6.17
C LYS A 182 15.75 46.71 -5.99
N VAL A 183 14.60 46.92 -6.65
CA VAL A 183 13.50 45.95 -6.64
C VAL A 183 13.89 44.63 -7.31
N GLU A 184 14.62 44.67 -8.42
CA GLU A 184 15.14 43.47 -9.07
C GLU A 184 16.16 42.74 -8.20
N GLU A 185 17.07 43.45 -7.54
CA GLU A 185 18.03 42.88 -6.59
C GLU A 185 17.34 42.15 -5.43
N LEU A 186 16.31 42.78 -4.84
CA LEU A 186 15.52 42.18 -3.75
C LEU A 186 14.73 40.95 -4.22
N ARG A 187 14.16 40.97 -5.43
CA ARG A 187 13.49 39.80 -6.02
C ARG A 187 14.47 38.66 -6.33
N ALA A 188 15.69 38.97 -6.75
CA ALA A 188 16.74 37.98 -6.92
C ALA A 188 17.16 37.38 -5.57
N ALA A 189 17.27 38.19 -4.52
CA ALA A 189 17.55 37.73 -3.17
C ALA A 189 16.44 36.81 -2.60
N GLU A 190 15.16 37.15 -2.83
CA GLU A 190 14.03 36.27 -2.45
C GLU A 190 14.13 34.90 -3.14
N LYS A 191 14.43 34.87 -4.44
CA LYS A 191 14.63 33.62 -5.20
C LYS A 191 15.84 32.83 -4.70
N ALA A 192 16.94 33.49 -4.37
CA ALA A 192 18.13 32.85 -3.83
C ALA A 192 17.84 32.17 -2.49
N LEU A 193 17.03 32.78 -1.61
CA LEU A 193 16.58 32.17 -0.36
C LEU A 193 15.72 30.91 -0.63
N ASP A 194 14.86 30.92 -1.65
CA ASP A 194 14.09 29.74 -2.06
C ASP A 194 14.97 28.59 -2.54
N GLU A 195 15.97 28.91 -3.37
CA GLU A 195 16.92 27.92 -3.89
C GLU A 195 17.79 27.33 -2.77
N GLU A 196 18.30 28.17 -1.85
CA GLU A 196 19.08 27.71 -0.70
C GLU A 196 18.23 26.82 0.22
N LEU A 197 17.01 27.24 0.54
CA LEU A 197 16.09 26.46 1.36
C LEU A 197 15.77 25.11 0.70
N LYS A 198 15.60 25.09 -0.63
CA LYS A 198 15.38 23.86 -1.38
C LYS A 198 16.57 22.92 -1.26
N VAL A 199 17.81 23.40 -1.45
CA VAL A 199 19.03 22.59 -1.31
C VAL A 199 19.15 22.02 0.10
N LYS A 200 18.89 22.83 1.15
CA LYS A 200 18.89 22.35 2.54
C LYS A 200 17.82 21.29 2.78
N ARG A 201 16.60 21.50 2.29
CA ARG A 201 15.49 20.53 2.40
C ARG A 201 15.85 19.21 1.73
N ASP A 202 16.42 19.25 0.53
CA ASP A 202 16.83 18.05 -0.20
C ASP A 202 17.95 17.30 0.53
N ALA A 203 18.94 18.02 1.08
CA ALA A 203 20.01 17.43 1.89
C ALA A 203 19.49 16.75 3.16
N ILE A 204 18.65 17.43 3.94
CA ILE A 204 18.05 16.88 5.16
C ILE A 204 17.16 15.68 4.84
N ASN A 205 16.36 15.74 3.78
CA ASN A 205 15.53 14.61 3.37
C ASN A 205 16.38 13.39 2.98
N LYS A 206 17.51 13.60 2.30
CA LYS A 206 18.45 12.52 1.96
C LYS A 206 19.09 11.91 3.20
N GLU A 207 19.41 12.72 4.20
CA GLU A 207 19.94 12.24 5.48
C GLU A 207 18.89 11.44 6.27
N ILE A 208 17.64 11.93 6.34
CA ILE A 208 16.52 11.20 6.94
C ILE A 208 16.27 9.88 6.22
N GLU A 209 16.34 9.83 4.89
CA GLU A 209 16.24 8.57 4.14
C GLU A 209 17.38 7.61 4.50
N GLY A 210 18.62 8.12 4.61
CA GLY A 210 19.76 7.35 5.06
C GLY A 210 19.56 6.74 6.45
N ILE A 211 19.13 7.54 7.43
CA ILE A 211 18.83 7.07 8.79
C ILE A 211 17.76 5.98 8.76
N ARG A 212 16.69 6.14 7.97
CA ARG A 212 15.64 5.13 7.83
C ARG A 212 16.14 3.83 7.20
N LEU A 213 17.00 3.93 6.18
CA LEU A 213 17.61 2.75 5.55
C LEU A 213 18.51 1.99 6.54
N VAL A 214 19.34 2.71 7.30
CA VAL A 214 20.20 2.12 8.33
C VAL A 214 19.36 1.47 9.43
N ALA A 215 18.28 2.13 9.87
CA ALA A 215 17.38 1.59 10.86
C ALA A 215 16.65 0.32 10.40
N GLU A 216 16.21 0.26 9.14
CA GLU A 216 15.44 -0.87 8.62
C GLU A 216 16.32 -2.04 8.16
N PHE A 217 17.52 -1.77 7.63
CA PHE A 217 18.36 -2.77 6.97
C PHE A 217 19.79 -2.88 7.53
N GLY A 218 20.17 -2.03 8.48
CA GLY A 218 21.54 -1.94 8.98
C GLY A 218 22.48 -1.14 8.09
N GLN A 219 23.63 -0.74 8.65
CA GLN A 219 24.59 0.15 7.99
C GLN A 219 25.13 -0.42 6.68
N GLU A 220 25.57 -1.68 6.67
CA GLU A 220 26.20 -2.29 5.49
C GLU A 220 25.23 -2.35 4.29
N ALA A 221 23.97 -2.72 4.54
CA ALA A 221 22.95 -2.76 3.49
C ALA A 221 22.59 -1.36 3.01
N ALA A 222 22.44 -0.40 3.93
CA ALA A 222 22.16 0.99 3.61
C ALA A 222 23.26 1.60 2.73
N ASP A 223 24.54 1.35 3.03
CA ASP A 223 25.68 1.85 2.26
C ASP A 223 25.67 1.29 0.83
N LYS A 224 25.43 -0.02 0.67
CA LYS A 224 25.32 -0.66 -0.66
C LYS A 224 24.13 -0.10 -1.46
N ILE A 225 22.97 0.04 -0.83
CA ILE A 225 21.77 0.59 -1.49
C ILE A 225 22.01 2.05 -1.94
N SER A 226 22.61 2.86 -1.07
CA SER A 226 22.95 4.25 -1.37
C SER A 226 23.97 4.36 -2.51
N ALA A 227 24.98 3.49 -2.54
CA ALA A 227 25.96 3.45 -3.62
C ALA A 227 25.31 3.10 -4.97
N LEU A 228 24.45 2.08 -5.01
CA LEU A 228 23.72 1.68 -6.22
C LEU A 228 22.77 2.78 -6.72
N LYS A 229 22.08 3.48 -5.81
CA LYS A 229 21.23 4.62 -6.16
C LYS A 229 22.04 5.78 -6.74
N ALA A 230 23.20 6.09 -6.15
CA ALA A 230 24.07 7.15 -6.63
C ALA A 230 24.68 6.81 -8.01
N GLU A 231 25.01 5.55 -8.25
CA GLU A 231 25.45 5.07 -9.56
C GLU A 231 24.36 5.28 -10.62
N LEU A 232 23.13 4.86 -10.33
CA LEU A 232 21.97 5.05 -11.21
C LEU A 232 21.70 6.54 -11.48
N GLU A 233 21.73 7.40 -10.46
CA GLU A 233 21.52 8.84 -10.58
C GLU A 233 22.58 9.51 -11.49
N SER A 234 23.85 9.09 -11.36
CA SER A 234 24.94 9.53 -12.21
C SER A 234 24.73 9.10 -13.68
N GLU A 235 24.29 7.87 -13.92
CA GLU A 235 24.01 7.39 -15.28
C GLU A 235 22.78 8.07 -15.91
N GLU A 236 21.71 8.27 -15.14
CA GLU A 236 20.51 8.99 -15.60
C GLU A 236 20.81 10.46 -15.93
N SER A 237 21.72 11.08 -15.18
CA SER A 237 22.20 12.44 -15.46
C SER A 237 22.97 12.52 -16.77
N LYS A 238 23.94 11.62 -16.99
CA LYS A 238 24.68 11.54 -18.27
C LYS A 238 23.76 11.30 -19.46
N ALA A 239 22.80 10.38 -19.31
CA ALA A 239 21.83 10.09 -20.36
C ALA A 239 20.84 11.24 -20.60
N LYS A 240 20.57 12.07 -19.58
CA LYS A 240 19.81 13.31 -19.77
C LYS A 240 20.58 14.30 -20.65
N GLU A 241 21.86 14.52 -20.38
CA GLU A 241 22.72 15.38 -21.20
C GLU A 241 22.73 14.91 -22.67
N ILE A 242 22.92 13.61 -22.91
CA ILE A 242 22.89 13.02 -24.25
C ILE A 242 21.52 13.21 -24.92
N ARG A 243 20.41 13.07 -24.19
CA ARG A 243 19.06 13.31 -24.74
C ARG A 243 18.85 14.77 -25.12
N ASP A 244 19.31 15.70 -24.29
CA ASP A 244 19.20 17.13 -24.57
C ASP A 244 20.03 17.51 -25.81
N GLU A 245 21.23 16.92 -25.97
CA GLU A 245 22.05 17.07 -27.18
C GLU A 245 21.36 16.49 -28.43
N ILE A 246 20.83 15.26 -28.36
CA ILE A 246 20.09 14.65 -29.48
C ILE A 246 18.89 15.52 -29.86
N LYS A 247 18.15 16.03 -28.88
CA LYS A 247 16.99 16.89 -29.11
C LYS A 247 17.40 18.19 -29.80
N ALA A 248 18.46 18.84 -29.34
CA ALA A 248 18.98 20.05 -29.96
C ALA A 248 19.40 19.80 -31.43
N GLN A 249 20.05 18.67 -31.70
CA GLN A 249 20.42 18.28 -33.08
C GLN A 249 19.20 18.02 -33.96
N ILE A 250 18.15 17.37 -33.43
CA ILE A 250 16.89 17.17 -34.16
C ILE A 250 16.22 18.52 -34.46
N ASP A 251 16.16 19.42 -33.48
CA ASP A 251 15.56 20.75 -33.64
C ASP A 251 16.32 21.58 -34.70
N GLU A 252 17.65 21.49 -34.74
CA GLU A 252 18.49 22.12 -35.78
C GLU A 252 18.19 21.55 -37.18
N LEU A 253 18.09 20.21 -37.31
CA LEU A 253 17.78 19.56 -38.59
C LEU A 253 16.37 19.87 -39.08
N LEU A 254 15.40 20.04 -38.18
CA LEU A 254 14.03 20.44 -38.53
C LEU A 254 13.93 21.91 -38.93
N ALA A 255 14.83 22.77 -38.44
CA ALA A 255 14.89 24.18 -38.79
C ALA A 255 15.65 24.46 -40.09
N ALA A 256 16.35 23.47 -40.65
CA ALA A 256 17.11 23.60 -41.89
C ALA A 256 16.19 23.77 -43.13
N GLU A 257 16.70 24.44 -44.17
CA GLU A 257 15.98 24.65 -45.45
C GLU A 257 15.66 23.32 -46.16
N THR A 258 16.54 22.33 -46.02
CA THR A 258 16.33 20.95 -46.47
C THR A 258 16.37 20.02 -45.27
N ILE A 259 15.25 19.36 -44.98
CA ILE A 259 15.14 18.42 -43.86
C ILE A 259 15.83 17.10 -44.23
N ASP A 260 16.77 16.68 -43.40
CA ASP A 260 17.42 15.37 -43.48
C ASP A 260 16.64 14.36 -42.63
N GLU A 261 15.60 13.77 -43.22
CA GLU A 261 14.71 12.80 -42.53
C GLU A 261 15.46 11.54 -42.10
N GLU A 262 16.49 11.13 -42.84
CA GLU A 262 17.30 9.94 -42.54
C GLU A 262 18.11 10.16 -41.27
N LYS A 263 18.81 11.29 -41.15
CA LYS A 263 19.57 11.63 -39.95
C LYS A 263 18.67 11.86 -38.72
N ILE A 264 17.48 12.44 -38.90
CA ILE A 264 16.49 12.55 -37.81
C ILE A 264 16.04 11.16 -37.34
N ALA A 265 15.82 10.22 -38.26
CA ALA A 265 15.45 8.85 -37.91
C ALA A 265 16.58 8.13 -37.16
N GLU A 266 17.85 8.31 -37.57
CA GLU A 266 19.02 7.78 -36.86
C GLU A 266 19.13 8.33 -35.43
N LEU A 267 18.96 9.64 -35.24
CA LEU A 267 18.99 10.28 -33.92
C LEU A 267 17.86 9.78 -33.00
N LYS A 268 16.65 9.60 -33.54
CA LYS A 268 15.53 9.01 -32.78
C LYS A 268 15.78 7.56 -32.41
N ALA A 269 16.40 6.78 -33.30
CA ALA A 269 16.78 5.40 -33.00
C ALA A 269 17.87 5.34 -31.93
N ALA A 270 18.87 6.23 -31.97
CA ALA A 270 19.91 6.35 -30.96
C ALA A 270 19.33 6.72 -29.58
N GLN A 271 18.40 7.69 -29.53
CA GLN A 271 17.69 8.03 -28.31
C GLN A 271 16.92 6.84 -27.73
N LYS A 272 16.20 6.09 -28.58
CA LYS A 272 15.47 4.89 -28.16
C LYS A 272 16.40 3.81 -27.59
N ALA A 273 17.54 3.58 -28.24
CA ALA A 273 18.54 2.62 -27.77
C ALA A 273 19.12 3.01 -26.40
N LEU A 274 19.40 4.31 -26.18
CA LEU A 274 19.83 4.84 -24.88
C LEU A 274 18.78 4.61 -23.79
N ASP A 275 17.50 4.89 -24.08
CA ASP A 275 16.40 4.69 -23.14
C ASP A 275 16.20 3.19 -22.81
N GLU A 276 16.37 2.29 -23.78
CA GLU A 276 16.33 0.84 -23.59
C GLU A 276 17.51 0.34 -22.73
N GLU A 277 18.74 0.83 -22.98
CA GLU A 277 19.91 0.49 -22.16
C GLU A 277 19.75 0.95 -20.71
N LEU A 278 19.35 2.21 -20.49
CA LEU A 278 19.06 2.73 -19.15
C LEU A 278 18.00 1.90 -18.42
N LYS A 279 16.96 1.46 -19.13
CA LYS A 279 15.92 0.62 -18.56
C LYS A 279 16.49 -0.69 -18.05
N VAL A 280 17.33 -1.37 -18.83
CA VAL A 280 17.97 -2.63 -18.43
C VAL A 280 18.83 -2.44 -17.18
N LYS A 281 19.61 -1.35 -17.12
CA LYS A 281 20.44 -1.04 -15.93
C LYS A 281 19.59 -0.72 -14.70
N ARG A 282 18.53 0.09 -14.85
CA ARG A 282 17.58 0.39 -13.76
C ARG A 282 16.96 -0.88 -13.22
N ASP A 283 16.53 -1.79 -14.10
CA ASP A 283 15.92 -3.06 -13.70
C ASP A 283 16.92 -3.97 -12.98
N ALA A 284 18.18 -4.01 -13.42
CA ALA A 284 19.25 -4.78 -12.77
C ALA A 284 19.56 -4.23 -11.37
N ILE A 285 19.77 -2.92 -11.24
CA ILE A 285 20.04 -2.25 -9.96
C ILE A 285 18.86 -2.43 -8.99
N ASN A 286 17.62 -2.29 -9.47
CA ASN A 286 16.44 -2.49 -8.62
C ASN A 286 16.34 -3.93 -8.08
N LYS A 287 16.67 -4.93 -8.90
CA LYS A 287 16.73 -6.33 -8.45
C LYS A 287 17.82 -6.53 -7.40
N GLU A 288 19.00 -5.96 -7.59
CA GLU A 288 20.08 -6.05 -6.61
C GLU A 288 19.70 -5.39 -5.28
N ILE A 289 19.11 -4.19 -5.33
CA ILE A 289 18.57 -3.51 -4.15
C ILE A 289 17.51 -4.36 -3.44
N GLU A 290 16.61 -5.00 -4.18
CA GLU A 290 15.60 -5.90 -3.60
C GLU A 290 16.25 -7.08 -2.87
N THR A 291 17.25 -7.72 -3.49
CA THR A 291 18.01 -8.80 -2.86
C THR A 291 18.71 -8.33 -1.59
N ILE A 292 19.39 -7.17 -1.62
CA ILE A 292 20.05 -6.59 -0.43
C ILE A 292 19.03 -6.38 0.69
N LYS A 293 17.86 -5.82 0.38
CA LYS A 293 16.79 -5.59 1.37
C LYS A 293 16.24 -6.90 1.95
N LEU A 294 16.03 -7.92 1.12
CA LEU A 294 15.56 -9.22 1.58
C LEU A 294 16.58 -9.86 2.53
N VAL A 295 17.86 -9.88 2.14
CA VAL A 295 18.93 -10.45 2.97
C VAL A 295 19.07 -9.67 4.27
N ALA A 296 19.02 -8.35 4.22
CA ALA A 296 19.13 -7.52 5.42
C ALA A 296 17.96 -7.71 6.39
N LYS A 297 16.74 -7.83 5.87
CA LYS A 297 15.52 -7.91 6.68
C LYS A 297 15.21 -9.30 7.19
N TYR A 298 15.50 -10.34 6.40
CA TYR A 298 15.07 -11.71 6.67
C TYR A 298 16.25 -12.70 6.78
N GLY A 299 17.48 -12.26 6.53
CA GLY A 299 18.65 -13.13 6.45
C GLY A 299 18.81 -13.78 5.08
N LYS A 300 20.02 -14.33 4.84
CA LYS A 300 20.41 -14.88 3.55
C LYS A 300 19.58 -16.09 3.14
N GLU A 301 19.36 -17.03 4.05
CA GLU A 301 18.63 -18.28 3.78
C GLU A 301 17.19 -17.99 3.34
N ALA A 302 16.45 -17.20 4.11
CA ALA A 302 15.09 -16.78 3.75
C ALA A 302 15.05 -15.98 2.44
N ALA A 303 16.04 -15.11 2.19
CA ALA A 303 16.12 -14.36 0.94
C ALA A 303 16.32 -15.27 -0.27
N ASP A 304 17.24 -16.25 -0.17
CA ASP A 304 17.52 -17.22 -1.23
C ASP A 304 16.27 -18.07 -1.53
N GLU A 305 15.54 -18.53 -0.51
CA GLU A 305 14.27 -19.26 -0.68
C GLU A 305 13.19 -18.41 -1.35
N ILE A 306 13.02 -17.15 -0.93
CA ILE A 306 12.06 -16.23 -1.55
C ILE A 306 12.39 -16.00 -3.03
N LEU A 307 13.67 -15.83 -3.36
CA LEU A 307 14.11 -15.62 -4.73
C LEU A 307 13.91 -16.88 -5.59
N ALA A 308 14.14 -18.08 -5.03
CA ALA A 308 13.86 -19.33 -5.70
C ALA A 308 12.37 -19.47 -6.04
N ILE A 309 11.48 -19.22 -5.08
CA ILE A 309 10.01 -19.28 -5.31
C ILE A 309 9.59 -18.26 -6.38
N LYS A 310 10.13 -17.05 -6.36
CA LYS A 310 9.85 -16.03 -7.38
C LYS A 310 10.32 -16.44 -8.77
N ALA A 311 11.50 -17.05 -8.87
CA ALA A 311 12.05 -17.54 -10.13
C ALA A 311 11.20 -18.70 -10.69
N GLU A 312 10.85 -19.69 -9.86
CA GLU A 312 9.96 -20.79 -10.21
C GLU A 312 8.60 -20.27 -10.72
N PHE A 313 7.98 -19.34 -9.98
CA PHE A 313 6.71 -18.74 -10.41
C PHE A 313 6.83 -17.95 -11.72
N ALA A 314 7.94 -17.24 -11.95
CA ALA A 314 8.15 -16.50 -13.18
C ALA A 314 8.27 -17.42 -14.42
N GLU A 315 8.90 -18.60 -14.27
CA GLU A 315 8.95 -19.62 -15.32
C GLU A 315 7.56 -20.17 -15.62
N GLU A 316 6.78 -20.52 -14.59
CA GLU A 316 5.40 -20.98 -14.74
C GLU A 316 4.49 -19.91 -15.37
N GLU A 317 4.61 -18.66 -14.92
CA GLU A 317 3.86 -17.52 -15.46
C GLU A 317 4.16 -17.29 -16.94
N SER A 318 5.43 -17.39 -17.34
CA SER A 318 5.83 -17.26 -18.74
C SER A 318 5.25 -18.39 -19.59
N ALA A 319 5.24 -19.63 -19.10
CA ALA A 319 4.67 -20.77 -19.80
C ALA A 319 3.15 -20.63 -20.00
N ILE A 320 2.43 -20.26 -18.95
CA ILE A 320 0.97 -20.04 -19.02
C ILE A 320 0.64 -18.86 -19.94
N ARG A 321 1.41 -17.76 -19.88
CA ARG A 321 1.21 -16.62 -20.78
C ARG A 321 1.41 -16.98 -22.25
N ALA A 322 2.42 -17.79 -22.57
CA ALA A 322 2.64 -18.26 -23.93
C ALA A 322 1.44 -19.09 -24.44
N GLN A 323 0.91 -19.99 -23.61
CA GLN A 323 -0.29 -20.77 -23.95
C GLN A 323 -1.52 -19.89 -24.15
N LYS A 324 -1.70 -18.87 -23.31
CA LYS A 324 -2.81 -17.91 -23.46
C LYS A 324 -2.72 -17.12 -24.76
N GLU A 325 -1.53 -16.65 -25.13
CA GLU A 325 -1.33 -15.94 -26.40
C GLU A 325 -1.60 -16.85 -27.61
N GLU A 326 -1.23 -18.13 -27.55
CA GLU A 326 -1.58 -19.11 -28.57
C GLU A 326 -3.10 -19.30 -28.68
N ILE A 327 -3.81 -19.44 -27.56
CA ILE A 327 -5.28 -19.55 -27.53
C ILE A 327 -5.93 -18.28 -28.11
N LYS A 328 -5.44 -17.09 -27.76
CA LYS A 328 -5.97 -15.84 -28.32
C LYS A 328 -5.78 -15.76 -29.83
N ALA A 329 -4.60 -16.14 -30.34
CA ALA A 329 -4.36 -16.19 -31.78
C ALA A 329 -5.32 -17.16 -32.48
N GLN A 330 -5.59 -18.33 -31.88
CA GLN A 330 -6.59 -19.27 -32.41
C GLN A 330 -8.01 -18.71 -32.39
N ILE A 331 -8.39 -17.98 -31.34
CA ILE A 331 -9.69 -17.30 -31.26
C ILE A 331 -9.81 -16.24 -32.37
N ASP A 332 -8.78 -15.41 -32.55
CA ASP A 332 -8.77 -14.36 -33.58
C ASP A 332 -8.86 -14.96 -34.99
N GLU A 333 -8.17 -16.06 -35.26
CA GLU A 333 -8.28 -16.79 -36.53
C GLU A 333 -9.69 -17.32 -36.79
N LEU A 334 -10.32 -17.93 -35.78
CA LEU A 334 -11.70 -18.45 -35.89
C LEU A 334 -12.73 -17.34 -36.09
N LEU A 335 -12.53 -16.17 -35.46
CA LEU A 335 -13.40 -15.01 -35.62
C LEU A 335 -13.23 -14.32 -36.98
N ALA A 336 -12.05 -14.44 -37.60
CA ALA A 336 -11.77 -13.91 -38.94
C ALA A 336 -12.26 -14.81 -40.09
N ALA A 337 -12.69 -16.05 -39.79
CA ALA A 337 -13.20 -16.99 -40.79
C ALA A 337 -14.56 -16.56 -41.36
N GLU A 338 -14.83 -16.93 -42.63
CA GLU A 338 -16.09 -16.61 -43.33
C GLU A 338 -17.32 -17.21 -42.62
N THR A 339 -17.15 -18.38 -42.00
CA THR A 339 -18.10 -19.01 -41.09
C THR A 339 -17.45 -19.18 -39.72
N VAL A 340 -17.94 -18.46 -38.73
CA VAL A 340 -17.43 -18.52 -37.35
C VAL A 340 -17.92 -19.80 -36.68
N ASP A 341 -16.99 -20.61 -36.20
CA ASP A 341 -17.28 -21.75 -35.33
C ASP A 341 -17.45 -21.27 -33.89
N THR A 342 -18.70 -20.93 -33.52
CA THR A 342 -19.02 -20.36 -32.22
C THR A 342 -18.78 -21.32 -31.06
N GLU A 343 -19.00 -22.64 -31.26
CA GLU A 343 -18.73 -23.65 -30.22
C GLU A 343 -17.23 -23.70 -29.90
N LYS A 344 -16.38 -23.78 -30.93
CA LYS A 344 -14.93 -23.83 -30.73
C LYS A 344 -14.36 -22.55 -30.12
N VAL A 345 -14.92 -21.39 -30.47
CA VAL A 345 -14.56 -20.11 -29.82
C VAL A 345 -14.95 -20.11 -28.34
N GLU A 346 -16.10 -20.66 -27.97
CA GLU A 346 -16.51 -20.77 -26.56
C GLU A 346 -15.62 -21.75 -25.78
N GLU A 347 -15.25 -22.89 -26.36
CA GLU A 347 -14.30 -23.85 -25.76
C GLU A 347 -12.94 -23.20 -25.50
N LEU A 348 -12.37 -22.48 -26.48
CA LEU A 348 -11.09 -21.79 -26.33
C LEU A 348 -11.15 -20.67 -25.28
N ARG A 349 -12.26 -19.93 -25.20
CA ARG A 349 -12.48 -18.93 -24.14
C ARG A 349 -12.60 -19.57 -22.76
N ALA A 350 -13.20 -20.75 -22.65
CA ALA A 350 -13.24 -21.49 -21.39
C ALA A 350 -11.83 -21.95 -20.99
N ALA A 351 -11.02 -22.43 -21.93
CA ALA A 351 -9.62 -22.80 -21.69
C ALA A 351 -8.76 -21.58 -21.27
N GLU A 352 -8.93 -20.42 -21.90
CA GLU A 352 -8.23 -19.19 -21.50
C GLU A 352 -8.57 -18.79 -20.05
N ARG A 353 -9.85 -18.90 -19.65
CA ARG A 353 -10.29 -18.62 -18.27
C ARG A 353 -9.71 -19.62 -17.27
N ALA A 354 -9.69 -20.91 -17.62
CA ALA A 354 -9.10 -21.94 -16.77
C ALA A 354 -7.59 -21.68 -16.53
N LEU A 355 -6.85 -21.25 -17.55
CA LEU A 355 -5.44 -20.85 -17.40
C LEU A 355 -5.25 -19.61 -16.54
N GLU A 356 -6.18 -18.65 -16.58
CA GLU A 356 -6.14 -17.47 -15.69
C GLU A 356 -6.39 -17.86 -14.23
N GLU A 357 -7.34 -18.76 -13.98
CA GLU A 357 -7.61 -19.32 -12.65
C GLU A 357 -6.41 -20.10 -12.12
N GLU A 358 -5.82 -20.98 -12.94
CA GLU A 358 -4.60 -21.72 -12.58
C GLU A 358 -3.43 -20.77 -12.24
N LEU A 359 -3.20 -19.73 -13.05
CA LEU A 359 -2.16 -18.73 -12.80
C LEU A 359 -2.41 -17.99 -11.48
N LYS A 360 -3.68 -17.71 -11.15
CA LYS A 360 -4.05 -17.07 -9.89
C LYS A 360 -3.78 -17.99 -8.70
N GLU A 361 -4.18 -19.26 -8.78
CA GLU A 361 -3.93 -20.24 -7.70
C GLU A 361 -2.43 -20.43 -7.43
N LYS A 362 -1.63 -20.58 -8.49
CA LYS A 362 -0.17 -20.68 -8.38
C LYS A 362 0.45 -19.44 -7.75
N ARG A 363 -0.02 -18.26 -8.13
CA ARG A 363 0.43 -16.97 -7.56
C ARG A 363 0.07 -16.86 -6.08
N ASP A 364 -1.14 -17.23 -5.70
CA ASP A 364 -1.60 -17.19 -4.31
C ASP A 364 -0.82 -18.20 -3.46
N ALA A 365 -0.53 -19.39 -3.99
CA ALA A 365 0.31 -20.39 -3.32
C ALA A 365 1.76 -19.91 -3.14
N ALA A 366 2.38 -19.35 -4.19
CA ALA A 366 3.73 -18.80 -4.13
C ALA A 366 3.81 -17.64 -3.11
N ASN A 367 2.84 -16.72 -3.15
CA ASN A 367 2.75 -15.62 -2.19
C ASN A 367 2.57 -16.11 -0.76
N GLY A 368 1.72 -17.12 -0.53
CA GLY A 368 1.52 -17.72 0.80
C GLY A 368 2.81 -18.29 1.37
N LYS A 369 3.59 -19.02 0.56
CA LYS A 369 4.92 -19.52 0.96
C LYS A 369 5.89 -18.38 1.30
N ILE A 370 5.96 -17.35 0.47
CA ILE A 370 6.82 -16.18 0.70
C ILE A 370 6.41 -15.43 1.97
N GLU A 371 5.12 -15.25 2.22
CA GLU A 371 4.61 -14.60 3.44
C GLU A 371 4.98 -15.41 4.68
N ARG A 372 4.84 -16.74 4.65
CA ARG A 372 5.27 -17.62 5.74
C ARG A 372 6.77 -17.54 6.00
N ILE A 373 7.61 -17.58 4.96
CA ILE A 373 9.08 -17.44 5.11
C ILE A 373 9.44 -16.12 5.80
N LYS A 374 8.82 -15.01 5.39
CA LYS A 374 9.05 -13.69 6.00
C LYS A 374 8.65 -13.65 7.46
N LEU A 375 7.51 -14.27 7.80
CA LEU A 375 7.02 -14.37 9.16
C LEU A 375 7.97 -15.17 10.04
N VAL A 376 8.42 -16.34 9.56
CA VAL A 376 9.35 -17.21 10.27
C VAL A 376 10.70 -16.51 10.47
N ALA A 377 11.20 -15.81 9.45
CA ALA A 377 12.44 -15.05 9.57
C ALA A 377 12.34 -13.89 10.59
N GLN A 378 11.17 -13.27 10.74
CA GLN A 378 10.97 -12.13 11.62
C GLN A 378 10.65 -12.53 13.07
N TYR A 379 9.85 -13.58 13.27
CA TYR A 379 9.31 -13.95 14.59
C TYR A 379 9.75 -15.34 15.08
N GLY A 380 10.36 -16.16 14.22
CA GLY A 380 10.78 -17.53 14.51
C GLY A 380 9.71 -18.59 14.24
N GLU A 381 10.13 -19.81 13.87
CA GLU A 381 9.24 -20.93 13.51
C GLU A 381 8.29 -21.29 14.66
N ASP A 382 8.79 -21.36 15.90
CA ASP A 382 7.99 -21.76 17.06
C ASP A 382 6.84 -20.77 17.34
N VAL A 383 7.10 -19.48 17.16
CA VAL A 383 6.08 -18.43 17.34
C VAL A 383 5.04 -18.53 16.25
N ILE A 384 5.46 -18.62 14.99
CA ILE A 384 4.54 -18.72 13.86
C ILE A 384 3.71 -20.00 13.92
N ALA A 385 4.31 -21.14 14.30
CA ALA A 385 3.58 -22.39 14.48
C ALA A 385 2.50 -22.29 15.58
N GLN A 386 2.77 -21.57 16.67
CA GLN A 386 1.74 -21.31 17.69
C GLN A 386 0.62 -20.41 17.18
N VAL A 387 0.97 -19.36 16.42
CA VAL A 387 -0.01 -18.46 15.80
C VAL A 387 -0.90 -19.24 14.80
N GLU A 388 -0.32 -20.05 13.92
CA GLU A 388 -1.03 -20.91 12.97
C GLU A 388 -1.97 -21.90 13.70
N LYS A 389 -1.51 -22.48 14.81
CA LYS A 389 -2.34 -23.38 15.65
C LYS A 389 -3.53 -22.64 16.27
N VAL A 390 -3.33 -21.42 16.76
CA VAL A 390 -4.42 -20.59 17.28
C VAL A 390 -5.38 -20.24 16.14
N GLN A 391 -4.88 -19.82 14.99
CA GLN A 391 -5.70 -19.52 13.81
C GLN A 391 -6.62 -20.68 13.45
N ALA A 392 -6.08 -21.89 13.30
CA ALA A 392 -6.86 -23.08 12.95
C ALA A 392 -8.02 -23.35 13.94
N SER A 393 -7.80 -23.12 15.25
CA SER A 393 -8.85 -23.31 16.27
C SER A 393 -9.98 -22.27 16.23
N PHE A 394 -9.70 -21.09 15.66
CA PHE A 394 -10.68 -20.01 15.49
C PHE A 394 -11.39 -20.09 14.14
N GLU A 395 -10.71 -20.57 13.09
CA GLU A 395 -11.28 -20.77 11.76
C GLU A 395 -12.47 -21.73 11.78
N GLU A 396 -12.40 -22.84 12.51
CA GLU A 396 -13.51 -23.80 12.64
C GLU A 396 -14.78 -23.12 13.20
N LYS A 397 -14.62 -22.29 14.23
CA LYS A 397 -15.71 -21.53 14.84
C LYS A 397 -16.24 -20.45 13.89
N LEU A 398 -15.38 -19.76 13.17
CA LEU A 398 -15.81 -18.75 12.20
C LEU A 398 -16.50 -19.34 10.98
N LEU A 399 -16.10 -20.52 10.51
CA LEU A 399 -16.75 -21.21 9.39
C LEU A 399 -18.21 -21.49 9.72
N SER A 400 -18.48 -22.14 10.85
CA SER A 400 -19.84 -22.44 11.30
C SER A 400 -20.73 -21.19 11.48
N LEU A 401 -20.17 -20.10 12.01
CA LEU A 401 -20.92 -18.84 12.14
C LEU A 401 -21.18 -18.16 10.78
N ASN A 402 -20.22 -18.23 9.85
CA ASN A 402 -20.41 -17.65 8.52
C ASN A 402 -21.42 -18.45 7.69
N GLU A 403 -21.42 -19.79 7.80
CA GLU A 403 -22.46 -20.64 7.22
C GLU A 403 -23.84 -20.24 7.75
N SER A 404 -23.98 -20.14 9.07
CA SER A 404 -25.22 -19.69 9.74
C SER A 404 -25.65 -18.30 9.27
N LYS A 405 -24.71 -17.37 9.09
CA LYS A 405 -24.98 -16.03 8.55
C LYS A 405 -25.51 -16.08 7.12
N VAL A 406 -24.89 -16.88 6.24
CA VAL A 406 -25.32 -17.04 4.85
C VAL A 406 -26.73 -17.63 4.79
N GLU A 407 -27.05 -18.60 5.64
CA GLU A 407 -28.40 -19.15 5.76
C GLU A 407 -29.44 -18.10 6.18
N ILE A 408 -29.13 -17.27 7.18
CA ILE A 408 -30.02 -16.18 7.61
C ILE A 408 -30.22 -15.16 6.49
N GLN A 409 -29.15 -14.81 5.76
CA GLN A 409 -29.24 -13.88 4.63
C GLN A 409 -30.10 -14.45 3.49
N ALA A 410 -30.01 -15.76 3.23
CA ALA A 410 -30.89 -16.44 2.28
C ALA A 410 -32.35 -16.38 2.75
N LYS A 411 -32.63 -16.70 4.02
CA LYS A 411 -33.99 -16.62 4.61
C LYS A 411 -34.56 -15.20 4.55
N LEU A 412 -33.75 -14.18 4.86
CA LEU A 412 -34.15 -12.77 4.74
C LEU A 412 -34.49 -12.39 3.30
N LYS A 413 -33.73 -12.88 2.32
CA LYS A 413 -33.97 -12.64 0.90
C LYS A 413 -35.29 -13.27 0.44
N GLU A 414 -35.56 -14.51 0.85
CA GLU A 414 -36.81 -15.21 0.56
C GLU A 414 -38.00 -14.51 1.22
N LEU A 415 -37.87 -14.13 2.48
CA LEU A 415 -38.93 -13.45 3.24
C LEU A 415 -39.29 -12.08 2.63
N ARG A 416 -38.30 -11.33 2.15
CA ARG A 416 -38.51 -10.04 1.46
C ARG A 416 -39.08 -10.18 0.04
N ALA A 417 -38.99 -11.38 -0.57
CA ALA A 417 -39.56 -11.64 -1.88
C ALA A 417 -41.09 -11.82 -1.84
N VAL A 418 -41.65 -12.23 -0.69
CA VAL A 418 -43.10 -12.40 -0.49
C VAL A 418 -43.72 -11.08 -0.03
N LYS A 419 -44.82 -10.64 -0.69
CA LYS A 419 -45.54 -9.41 -0.33
C LYS A 419 -46.98 -9.72 0.13
N PRO A 420 -47.45 -9.11 1.24
CA PRO A 420 -46.73 -8.19 2.12
C PRO A 420 -45.67 -8.91 2.98
N VAL A 421 -44.56 -8.22 3.26
CA VAL A 421 -43.48 -8.77 4.08
C VAL A 421 -43.95 -8.90 5.53
N ASP A 422 -43.70 -10.06 6.13
CA ASP A 422 -43.90 -10.27 7.56
C ASP A 422 -42.82 -9.52 8.35
N LYS A 423 -43.18 -8.36 8.89
CA LYS A 423 -42.25 -7.48 9.61
C LYS A 423 -41.73 -8.09 10.91
N GLU A 424 -42.49 -8.98 11.54
CA GLU A 424 -42.09 -9.59 12.81
C GLU A 424 -41.03 -10.65 12.55
N ALA A 425 -41.25 -11.50 11.54
CA ALA A 425 -40.27 -12.48 11.09
C ALA A 425 -39.01 -11.84 10.47
N GLU A 426 -39.16 -10.71 9.75
CA GLU A 426 -37.99 -9.94 9.28
C GLU A 426 -37.17 -9.39 10.46
N ALA A 427 -37.82 -8.78 11.46
CA ALA A 427 -37.12 -8.22 12.62
C ALA A 427 -36.39 -9.31 13.43
N ALA A 428 -36.97 -10.50 13.57
CA ALA A 428 -36.34 -11.63 14.23
C ALA A 428 -35.06 -12.09 13.51
N LEU A 429 -35.10 -12.26 12.19
CA LEU A 429 -33.93 -12.67 11.40
C LEU A 429 -32.84 -11.59 11.36
N VAL A 430 -33.21 -10.30 11.35
CA VAL A 430 -32.24 -9.19 11.46
C VAL A 430 -31.57 -9.17 12.83
N ALA A 431 -32.30 -9.46 13.91
CA ALA A 431 -31.73 -9.57 15.25
C ALA A 431 -30.75 -10.76 15.34
N GLU A 432 -31.10 -11.90 14.75
CA GLU A 432 -30.25 -13.09 14.69
C GLU A 432 -28.97 -12.83 13.84
N GLU A 433 -29.10 -12.16 12.69
CA GLU A 433 -27.93 -11.73 11.90
C GLU A 433 -27.01 -10.79 12.70
N LYS A 434 -27.59 -9.87 13.48
CA LYS A 434 -26.82 -8.98 14.37
C LYS A 434 -26.08 -9.77 15.45
N GLU A 435 -26.74 -10.72 16.09
CA GLU A 435 -26.12 -11.56 17.12
C GLU A 435 -24.95 -12.37 16.55
N ILE A 436 -25.11 -12.97 15.37
CA ILE A 436 -24.00 -13.67 14.69
C ILE A 436 -22.86 -12.70 14.35
N ASN A 437 -23.15 -11.49 13.87
CA ASN A 437 -22.11 -10.50 13.61
C ASN A 437 -21.36 -10.09 14.89
N ASP A 438 -22.06 -9.92 16.01
CA ASP A 438 -21.47 -9.61 17.30
C ASP A 438 -20.58 -10.77 17.80
N GLN A 439 -21.01 -12.03 17.61
CA GLN A 439 -20.21 -13.22 17.91
C GLN A 439 -18.95 -13.32 17.04
N ILE A 440 -19.08 -13.11 15.72
CA ILE A 440 -17.94 -13.07 14.79
C ILE A 440 -16.94 -11.98 15.23
N HIS A 441 -17.44 -10.80 15.60
CA HIS A 441 -16.58 -9.72 16.09
C HIS A 441 -15.84 -10.09 17.39
N SER A 442 -16.54 -10.70 18.35
CA SER A 442 -15.93 -11.17 19.60
C SER A 442 -14.83 -12.21 19.34
N ILE A 443 -15.11 -13.21 18.49
CA ILE A 443 -14.15 -14.26 18.15
C ILE A 443 -12.91 -13.68 17.47
N ASN A 444 -13.07 -12.73 16.55
CA ASN A 444 -11.94 -12.03 15.93
C ASN A 444 -11.11 -11.28 16.96
N LYS A 445 -11.75 -10.58 17.91
CA LYS A 445 -11.02 -9.88 18.99
C LYS A 445 -10.27 -10.85 19.90
N ASP A 446 -10.89 -11.98 20.25
CA ASP A 446 -10.27 -13.02 21.05
C ASP A 446 -9.06 -13.65 20.35
N PHE A 447 -9.15 -13.82 19.02
CA PHE A 447 -8.01 -14.23 18.19
C PHE A 447 -6.88 -13.19 18.23
N GLU A 448 -7.17 -11.92 17.97
CA GLU A 448 -6.18 -10.83 18.04
C GLU A 448 -5.45 -10.82 19.39
N ASN A 449 -6.20 -10.95 20.49
CA ASN A 449 -5.66 -10.98 21.84
C ASN A 449 -4.77 -12.21 22.08
N ALA A 450 -5.18 -13.39 21.61
CA ALA A 450 -4.40 -14.62 21.73
C ALA A 450 -3.07 -14.52 20.96
N VAL A 451 -3.10 -13.94 19.76
CA VAL A 451 -1.89 -13.69 18.96
C VAL A 451 -0.97 -12.68 19.63
N LEU A 452 -1.51 -11.58 20.15
CA LEU A 452 -0.74 -10.58 20.92
C LEU A 452 -0.06 -11.20 22.15
N LEU A 453 -0.73 -12.12 22.84
CA LEU A 453 -0.15 -12.82 23.98
C LEU A 453 1.03 -13.70 23.57
N ILE A 454 0.91 -14.40 22.43
CA ILE A 454 2.03 -15.17 21.87
C ILE A 454 3.20 -14.23 21.52
N LEU A 455 2.95 -13.15 20.77
CA LEU A 455 3.99 -12.20 20.35
C LEU A 455 4.69 -11.54 21.55
N SER A 456 3.93 -11.08 22.54
CA SER A 456 4.51 -10.45 23.74
C SER A 456 5.35 -11.41 24.59
N SER A 457 4.99 -12.70 24.63
CA SER A 457 5.78 -13.71 25.34
C SER A 457 7.10 -14.04 24.64
N ALA A 458 7.18 -13.85 23.32
CA ALA A 458 8.38 -14.10 22.52
C ALA A 458 9.38 -12.93 22.55
N VAL A 459 8.92 -11.69 22.74
CA VAL A 459 9.75 -10.47 22.80
C VAL A 459 10.39 -10.26 24.18
N ALA A 460 9.99 -11.03 25.21
CA ALA A 460 10.47 -10.90 26.59
C ALA A 460 11.80 -11.63 26.91
N VAL A 461 12.63 -11.94 25.91
CA VAL A 461 13.93 -12.64 26.07
C VAL A 461 15.10 -11.76 25.63
#